data_AF-A0A1E3B3I4-F1
#
_entry.id   AF-A0A1E3B3I4-F1
#
_cell.length_a   1.000
_cell.length_b   1.000
_cell.length_c   1.000
_cell.angle_alpha   90.00
_cell.angle_beta   90.00
_cell.angle_gamma   90.00
#
_symmetry.space_group_name_H-M   'P 1'
#
loop_
_entity.id
_entity.type
_entity.pdbx_description
1 polymer ?
#
loop_
_entity_poly.entity_id
_entity_poly.type
_entity_poly.pdbx_seq_one_letter_code
_entity_poly.pdbx_strand_id
1 'polypeptide(L)'
;MEMIGNKIIEVHLRFSPQWPDIYGEWFLPALVELYSRGGWTGPAKTPEVGYSVVLFDDERCARLSTKVADECLRQMEEAFGVNSITMWYSSDVPFESISRPEGGYRVAWMNGFDLETCKKARELLREFLYGLGGKN
;
A
#
# COMPACT_ATOMS: atom_id res chain seq x y z
N MET A 1 4.70 -14.42 -2.94
CA MET A 1 5.52 -15.02 -4.00
C MET A 1 5.80 -13.92 -5.00
N GLU A 2 7.06 -13.60 -5.24
CA GLU A 2 7.49 -12.64 -6.23
C GLU A 2 8.10 -13.39 -7.42
N MET A 3 7.78 -12.93 -8.64
CA MET A 3 8.22 -13.57 -9.87
C MET A 3 8.68 -12.52 -10.88
N ILE A 4 9.66 -12.87 -11.72
CA ILE A 4 9.99 -12.17 -12.95
C ILE A 4 9.76 -13.13 -14.12
N GLY A 5 8.76 -12.83 -14.95
CA GLY A 5 8.29 -13.75 -15.98
C GLY A 5 7.78 -15.05 -15.35
N ASN A 6 8.43 -16.17 -15.67
CA ASN A 6 8.10 -17.50 -15.12
C ASN A 6 9.05 -17.97 -14.02
N LYS A 7 9.95 -17.11 -13.54
CA LYS A 7 10.94 -17.46 -12.50
C LYS A 7 10.51 -16.90 -11.16
N ILE A 8 10.41 -17.80 -10.18
CA ILE A 8 10.23 -17.44 -8.77
C ILE A 8 11.52 -16.81 -8.27
N ILE A 9 11.43 -15.60 -7.70
CA ILE A 9 12.60 -14.92 -7.11
C ILE A 9 12.52 -14.88 -5.58
N GLU A 10 11.32 -14.86 -4.99
CA GLU A 10 11.15 -14.87 -3.53
C GLU A 10 9.80 -15.50 -3.12
N VAL A 11 9.80 -16.25 -2.00
CA VAL A 11 8.57 -16.79 -1.38
C VAL A 11 8.63 -16.56 0.13
N HIS A 12 7.63 -15.85 0.64
CA HIS A 12 7.41 -15.71 2.08
C HIS A 12 6.13 -16.44 2.49
N LEU A 13 6.20 -17.21 3.57
CA LEU A 13 5.04 -17.80 4.24
C LEU A 13 4.41 -16.79 5.21
N ARG A 14 4.21 -15.57 4.72
CA ARG A 14 3.52 -14.48 5.42
C ARG A 14 2.75 -13.65 4.42
N PHE A 15 1.67 -13.04 4.87
CA PHE A 15 0.91 -12.12 4.03
C PHE A 15 1.61 -10.77 3.98
N SER A 16 1.63 -10.18 2.80
CA SER A 16 2.13 -8.82 2.67
C SER A 16 1.06 -7.86 3.18
N PRO A 17 1.39 -6.91 4.07
CA PRO A 17 0.45 -5.90 4.54
C PRO A 17 0.02 -4.94 3.41
N GLN A 18 0.63 -5.06 2.23
CA GLN A 18 0.39 -4.19 1.09
C GLN A 18 -0.88 -4.54 0.29
N TRP A 19 -1.45 -5.73 0.43
CA TRP A 19 -2.55 -6.20 -0.44
C TRP A 19 -3.89 -6.57 0.25
N PRO A 20 -4.11 -6.37 1.57
CA PRO A 20 -5.23 -7.00 2.26
C PRO A 20 -6.61 -6.55 1.76
N ASP A 21 -6.72 -5.30 1.31
CA ASP A 21 -7.95 -4.67 0.83
C ASP A 21 -8.40 -5.19 -0.55
N ILE A 22 -7.47 -5.67 -1.37
CA ILE A 22 -7.75 -6.17 -2.73
C ILE A 22 -7.83 -7.70 -2.81
N TYR A 23 -7.61 -8.41 -1.70
CA TYR A 23 -7.85 -9.86 -1.65
C TYR A 23 -9.34 -10.20 -1.67
N GLY A 24 -10.20 -9.30 -1.18
CA GLY A 24 -11.65 -9.48 -1.10
C GLY A 24 -12.12 -10.15 0.20
N GLU A 25 -13.43 -10.11 0.43
CA GLU A 25 -14.05 -10.47 1.72
C GLU A 25 -13.86 -11.94 2.15
N TRP A 26 -13.59 -12.84 1.20
CA TRP A 26 -13.36 -14.26 1.47
C TRP A 26 -12.04 -14.52 2.22
N PHE A 27 -11.06 -13.63 2.06
CA PHE A 27 -9.68 -13.90 2.42
C PHE A 27 -9.48 -13.99 3.95
N LEU A 28 -10.00 -13.03 4.71
CA LEU A 28 -9.82 -13.00 6.16
C LEU A 28 -10.49 -14.22 6.86
N PRO A 29 -11.74 -14.60 6.54
CA PRO A 29 -12.35 -15.82 7.06
C PRO A 29 -11.55 -17.08 6.71
N ALA A 30 -11.08 -17.22 5.47
CA ALA A 30 -10.27 -18.36 5.03
C ALA A 30 -8.95 -18.43 5.79
N LEU A 31 -8.34 -17.28 6.06
CA LEU A 31 -7.12 -17.18 6.84
C LEU A 31 -7.33 -17.61 8.30
N VAL A 32 -8.42 -17.18 8.91
CA VAL A 32 -8.79 -17.59 10.27
C VAL A 32 -9.05 -19.10 10.33
N GLU A 33 -9.74 -19.66 9.34
CA GLU A 33 -9.97 -21.10 9.23
C GLU A 33 -8.65 -21.88 9.13
N LEU A 34 -7.71 -21.39 8.33
CA LEU A 34 -6.39 -22.01 8.17
C LEU A 34 -5.65 -22.12 9.49
N TYR A 35 -5.57 -21.03 10.25
CA TYR A 35 -4.85 -21.04 11.52
C TYR A 35 -5.60 -21.78 12.63
N SER A 36 -6.92 -21.74 12.64
CA SER A 36 -7.71 -22.35 13.74
C SER A 36 -8.03 -23.82 13.52
N ARG A 37 -8.14 -24.27 12.27
CA ARG A 37 -8.67 -25.58 11.89
C ARG A 37 -7.84 -26.30 10.82
N GLY A 38 -6.83 -25.67 10.24
CA GLY A 38 -6.06 -26.22 9.12
C GLY A 38 -6.83 -26.29 7.80
N GLY A 39 -7.98 -25.62 7.71
CA GLY A 39 -8.83 -25.58 6.51
C GLY A 39 -8.55 -24.37 5.63
N TRP A 40 -8.85 -24.45 4.33
CA TRP A 40 -8.74 -23.31 3.42
C TRP A 40 -9.95 -23.25 2.50
N THR A 41 -10.95 -22.47 2.90
CA THR A 41 -12.06 -22.10 2.02
C THR A 41 -11.58 -21.00 1.08
N GLY A 42 -11.03 -21.40 -0.06
CA GLY A 42 -10.58 -20.48 -1.10
C GLY A 42 -11.72 -19.62 -1.67
N PRO A 43 -11.40 -18.67 -2.56
CA PRO A 43 -12.43 -17.83 -3.13
C PRO A 43 -13.38 -18.64 -4.01
N ALA A 44 -14.67 -18.32 -3.96
CA ALA A 44 -15.69 -18.99 -4.79
C ALA A 44 -15.49 -18.73 -6.30
N LYS A 45 -14.71 -17.69 -6.66
CA LYS A 45 -14.38 -17.29 -8.03
C LYS A 45 -12.91 -16.88 -8.09
N THR A 46 -12.32 -16.89 -9.27
CA THR A 46 -10.98 -16.31 -9.47
C THR A 46 -10.99 -14.85 -9.01
N PRO A 47 -10.09 -14.43 -8.10
CA PRO A 47 -9.97 -13.04 -7.70
C PRO A 47 -9.67 -12.15 -8.91
N GLU A 48 -10.22 -10.94 -8.90
CA GLU A 48 -9.86 -9.92 -9.88
C GLU A 48 -8.39 -9.53 -9.74
N VAL A 49 -7.78 -9.09 -10.85
CA VAL A 49 -6.41 -8.62 -10.83
C VAL A 49 -6.37 -7.25 -10.16
N GLY A 50 -5.83 -7.20 -8.94
CA GLY A 50 -5.53 -5.96 -8.25
C GLY A 50 -4.11 -5.47 -8.52
N TYR A 51 -3.90 -4.18 -8.35
CA TYR A 51 -2.61 -3.50 -8.48
C TYR A 51 -2.26 -2.83 -7.17
N SER A 52 -0.98 -2.89 -6.80
CA SER A 52 -0.41 -2.09 -5.72
C SER A 52 0.77 -1.29 -6.25
N VAL A 53 0.62 0.03 -6.29
CA VAL A 53 1.60 0.96 -6.82
C VAL A 53 2.30 1.65 -5.66
N VAL A 54 3.62 1.54 -5.59
CA VAL A 54 4.41 2.10 -4.48
C VAL A 54 4.91 3.50 -4.84
N LEU A 55 4.85 4.43 -3.88
CA LEU A 55 5.51 5.73 -3.92
C LEU A 55 6.85 5.64 -3.18
N PHE A 56 7.94 5.63 -3.93
CA PHE A 56 9.28 5.90 -3.41
C PHE A 56 9.65 7.36 -3.67
N ASP A 57 10.27 7.98 -2.67
CA ASP A 57 10.70 9.37 -2.74
C ASP A 57 11.85 9.67 -1.75
N ASP A 58 12.18 10.95 -1.56
CA ASP A 58 13.23 11.39 -0.64
C ASP A 58 12.77 11.51 0.82
N GLU A 59 13.72 11.82 1.70
CA GLU A 59 13.45 11.99 3.14
C GLU A 59 12.46 13.12 3.41
N ARG A 60 12.52 14.20 2.62
CA ARG A 60 11.65 15.35 2.80
C ARG A 60 10.19 14.93 2.57
N CYS A 61 9.92 14.21 1.49
CA CYS A 61 8.60 13.67 1.17
C CYS A 61 8.12 12.70 2.26
N ALA A 62 8.99 11.80 2.72
CA ALA A 62 8.68 10.87 3.82
C ALA A 62 8.38 11.57 5.15
N ARG A 63 9.05 12.68 5.47
CA ARG A 63 8.72 13.47 6.66
C ARG A 63 7.40 14.24 6.48
N LEU A 64 7.11 14.73 5.28
CA LEU A 64 5.85 15.43 5.00
C LEU A 64 4.64 14.49 5.10
N SER A 65 4.79 13.21 4.74
CA SER A 65 3.69 12.25 4.82
C SER A 65 3.17 12.03 6.25
N THR A 66 4.01 12.22 7.28
CA THR A 66 3.59 12.14 8.69
C THR A 66 2.53 13.18 9.08
N LYS A 67 2.34 14.22 8.26
CA LYS A 67 1.39 15.30 8.49
C LYS A 67 0.03 15.06 7.84
N VAL A 68 -0.12 14.01 7.05
CA VAL A 68 -1.37 13.71 6.35
C VAL A 68 -2.32 13.00 7.31
N ALA A 69 -3.48 13.60 7.56
CA ALA A 69 -4.50 13.01 8.41
C ALA A 69 -5.31 11.94 7.66
N ASP A 70 -5.80 10.93 8.38
CA ASP A 70 -6.59 9.82 7.81
C ASP A 70 -7.84 10.30 7.04
N GLU A 71 -8.48 11.37 7.50
CA GLU A 71 -9.63 11.95 6.79
C GLU A 71 -9.23 12.53 5.43
N CYS A 72 -8.04 13.12 5.34
CA CYS A 72 -7.50 13.61 4.08
C CYS A 72 -7.19 12.45 3.12
N LEU A 73 -6.68 11.32 3.65
CA LEU A 73 -6.46 10.11 2.86
C LEU A 73 -7.76 9.55 2.30
N ARG A 74 -8.83 9.45 3.11
CA ARG A 74 -10.15 8.98 2.64
C ARG A 74 -10.71 9.85 1.52
N GLN A 75 -10.59 11.17 1.65
CA GLN A 75 -11.01 12.10 0.60
C GLN A 75 -10.18 11.94 -0.68
N MET A 76 -8.88 11.65 -0.56
CA MET A 76 -8.02 11.35 -1.71
C MET A 76 -8.35 10.01 -2.35
N GLU A 77 -8.64 8.98 -1.58
CA GLU A 77 -9.05 7.66 -2.09
C GLU A 77 -10.28 7.80 -3.01
N GLU A 78 -11.30 8.51 -2.55
CA GLU A 78 -12.51 8.81 -3.33
C GLU A 78 -12.19 9.69 -4.54
N ALA A 79 -11.46 10.79 -4.35
CA ALA A 79 -11.14 11.73 -5.44
C ALA A 79 -10.23 11.12 -6.52
N PHE A 80 -9.33 10.21 -6.15
CA PHE A 80 -8.38 9.58 -7.06
C PHE A 80 -8.96 8.30 -7.67
N GLY A 81 -10.05 7.77 -7.13
CA GLY A 81 -10.69 6.54 -7.61
C GLY A 81 -9.88 5.28 -7.30
N VAL A 82 -9.18 5.26 -6.16
CA VAL A 82 -8.41 4.09 -5.68
C VAL A 82 -9.10 3.44 -4.48
N ASN A 83 -8.83 2.16 -4.24
CA ASN A 83 -9.42 1.43 -3.11
C ASN A 83 -8.82 1.83 -1.78
N SER A 84 -7.50 2.06 -1.74
CA SER A 84 -6.83 2.54 -0.53
C SER A 84 -5.53 3.27 -0.85
N ILE A 85 -5.16 4.17 0.05
CA ILE A 85 -3.85 4.81 0.15
C ILE A 85 -3.31 4.54 1.55
N THR A 86 -2.22 3.77 1.65
CA THR A 86 -1.58 3.51 2.95
C THR A 86 -0.24 4.22 3.06
N MET A 87 -0.09 5.02 4.12
CA MET A 87 1.17 5.69 4.46
C MET A 87 2.07 4.79 5.29
N TRP A 88 3.38 4.81 5.01
CA TRP A 88 4.36 4.06 5.79
C TRP A 88 4.81 4.77 7.07
N TYR A 89 4.84 6.10 7.05
CA TYR A 89 5.28 6.94 8.16
C TYR A 89 4.07 7.58 8.84
N SER A 90 4.05 7.58 10.17
CA SER A 90 3.04 8.26 10.98
C SER A 90 3.71 9.19 11.99
N SER A 91 2.93 10.11 12.56
CA SER A 91 3.41 11.02 13.61
C SER A 91 3.60 10.32 14.97
N ASP A 92 3.00 9.15 15.16
CA ASP A 92 3.07 8.37 16.40
C ASP A 92 4.39 7.58 16.55
N VAL A 93 5.08 7.31 15.44
CA VAL A 93 6.32 6.54 15.41
C VAL A 93 7.49 7.46 15.08
N PRO A 94 8.52 7.55 15.94
CA PRO A 94 9.71 8.35 15.63
C PRO A 94 10.32 7.95 14.28
N PHE A 95 10.50 8.92 13.39
CA PHE A 95 10.98 8.69 12.03
C PHE A 95 12.33 7.94 12.01
N GLU A 96 13.23 8.29 12.93
CA GLU A 96 14.56 7.73 13.07
C GLU A 96 14.57 6.26 13.54
N SER A 97 13.44 5.75 14.03
CA SER A 97 13.30 4.35 14.47
C SER A 97 13.02 3.36 13.33
N ILE A 98 12.68 3.87 12.15
CA ILE A 98 12.33 3.06 10.99
C ILE A 98 13.61 2.71 10.22
N SER A 99 13.86 1.41 9.99
CA SER A 99 15.05 0.92 9.30
C SER A 99 15.07 1.35 7.82
N ARG A 100 16.26 1.75 7.33
CA ARG A 100 16.46 2.39 6.02
C ARG A 100 17.46 1.60 5.17
N PRO A 101 17.00 0.75 4.25
CA PRO A 101 17.86 0.21 3.21
C PRO A 101 18.31 1.34 2.26
N GLU A 102 19.49 1.22 1.67
CA GLU A 102 19.89 2.10 0.56
C GLU A 102 18.86 1.98 -0.58
N GLY A 103 18.40 3.10 -1.15
CA GLY A 103 17.41 3.10 -2.24
C GLY A 103 16.22 4.06 -2.12
N GLY A 104 16.17 4.89 -1.07
CA GLY A 104 15.13 5.91 -0.89
C GLY A 104 14.05 5.52 0.12
N TYR A 105 13.06 6.38 0.30
CA TYR A 105 12.01 6.22 1.29
C TYR A 105 10.74 5.69 0.63
N ARG A 106 10.27 4.51 1.04
CA ARG A 106 8.91 4.04 0.71
C ARG A 106 7.90 4.87 1.50
N VAL A 107 7.28 5.85 0.86
CA VAL A 107 6.38 6.81 1.50
C VAL A 107 4.98 6.23 1.67
N ALA A 108 4.43 5.66 0.60
CA ALA A 108 3.06 5.17 0.55
C ALA A 108 2.91 4.05 -0.50
N TRP A 109 1.75 3.41 -0.51
CA TRP A 109 1.28 2.62 -1.65
C TRP A 109 -0.21 2.83 -1.85
N MET A 110 -0.64 2.69 -3.11
CA MET A 110 -2.03 2.81 -3.52
C MET A 110 -2.47 1.51 -4.15
N ASN A 111 -3.66 1.07 -3.77
CA ASN A 111 -4.25 -0.16 -4.26
C ASN A 111 -5.51 0.10 -5.07
N GLY A 112 -5.74 -0.72 -6.08
CA GLY A 112 -6.96 -0.67 -6.86
C GLY A 112 -6.99 -1.69 -7.99
N PHE A 113 -8.07 -1.68 -8.76
CA PHE A 113 -8.31 -2.62 -9.85
C PHE A 113 -7.98 -2.05 -11.25
N ASP A 114 -7.53 -0.80 -11.32
CA ASP A 114 -7.03 -0.17 -12.55
C ASP A 114 -5.60 0.39 -12.34
N LEU A 115 -4.65 -0.11 -13.14
CA LEU A 115 -3.24 0.21 -12.99
C LEU A 115 -2.94 1.69 -13.26
N GLU A 116 -3.54 2.26 -14.30
CA GLU A 116 -3.26 3.64 -14.70
C GLU A 116 -3.85 4.63 -13.69
N THR A 117 -5.00 4.31 -13.10
CA THR A 117 -5.59 5.06 -11.98
C THR A 117 -4.68 5.04 -10.76
N CYS A 118 -4.14 3.87 -10.39
CA CYS A 118 -3.20 3.76 -9.28
C CYS A 118 -1.88 4.54 -9.54
N LYS A 119 -1.36 4.51 -10.78
CA LYS A 119 -0.20 5.31 -11.17
C LYS A 119 -0.48 6.80 -11.11
N LYS A 120 -1.65 7.25 -11.58
CA LYS A 120 -2.06 8.66 -11.51
C LYS A 120 -2.22 9.11 -10.06
N ALA A 121 -2.86 8.29 -9.22
CA ALA A 121 -2.99 8.54 -7.79
C ALA A 121 -1.63 8.73 -7.11
N ARG A 122 -0.62 7.92 -7.50
CA ARG A 122 0.77 8.08 -7.02
C ARG A 122 1.31 9.48 -7.26
N GLU A 123 1.18 9.97 -8.49
CA GLU A 123 1.73 11.27 -8.88
C GLU A 123 0.96 12.42 -8.22
N LEU A 124 -0.37 12.32 -8.14
CA LEU A 124 -1.20 13.31 -7.42
C LEU A 124 -0.87 13.37 -5.93
N LEU A 125 -0.63 12.22 -5.29
CA LEU A 125 -0.22 12.17 -3.89
C LEU A 125 1.16 12.82 -3.70
N ARG A 126 2.11 12.54 -4.60
CA ARG A 126 3.44 13.16 -4.58
C ARG A 126 3.36 14.68 -4.70
N GLU A 127 2.57 15.18 -5.65
CA GLU A 127 2.34 16.62 -5.84
C GLU A 127 1.73 17.27 -4.60
N PHE A 128 0.73 16.63 -4.00
CA PHE A 128 0.12 17.09 -2.75
C PHE A 128 1.15 17.18 -1.62
N LEU A 129 1.96 16.14 -1.42
CA LEU A 129 2.99 16.10 -0.38
C LEU A 129 4.02 17.22 -0.57
N TYR A 130 4.51 17.45 -1.79
CA TYR A 130 5.41 18.57 -2.06
C TYR A 130 4.74 19.93 -1.84
N GLY A 131 3.43 20.05 -2.11
CA GLY A 131 2.62 21.23 -1.81
C GLY A 131 2.54 21.55 -0.32
N LEU A 132 2.52 20.54 0.57
CA LEU A 132 2.62 20.73 2.02
C LEU A 132 3.96 21.37 2.45
N GLY A 133 4.98 21.25 1.60
CA GLY A 133 6.32 21.76 1.83
C GLY A 133 6.52 23.24 1.47
N GLY A 134 5.49 24.01 1.07
CA GLY A 134 5.65 25.42 0.71
C GLY A 134 4.39 26.32 0.76
N LYS A 135 4.32 27.17 1.79
CA LYS A 135 4.53 28.64 1.70
C LYS A 135 5.27 29.05 2.98
N ASN A 136 6.59 29.21 2.89
CA ASN A 136 7.33 30.10 3.79
C ASN A 136 7.47 31.44 3.10
#